data_AF-A0A971A3A1-F1
#
_entry.id   AF-A0A971A3A1-F1
#
_cell.length_a   1.000
_cell.length_b   1.000
_cell.length_c   1.000
_cell.angle_alpha   90.00
_cell.angle_beta   90.00
_cell.angle_gamma   90.00
#
_symmetry.space_group_name_H-M   'P 1'
#
loop_
_entity.id
_entity.type
_entity.pdbx_description
1 polymer ?
#
loop_
_entity_poly.entity_id
_entity_poly.type
_entity_poly.pdbx_seq_one_letter_code
_entity_poly.pdbx_strand_id
1 'polypeptide(L)'
;MAEVRALVLRAAGVNCDMETRHALELAGAKADRVHVNRLIEDKSLLGRYHIVVFPGGFSYGDDVAAGRILANQIVHHLADPIRRFIDDGK
;
A
#
# COMPACT_ATOMS: atom_id res chain seq x y z
N MET A 1 -4.13 -12.45 21.29
CA MET A 1 -3.49 -11.22 20.73
C MET A 1 -4.39 -10.66 19.66
N ALA A 2 -4.46 -9.34 19.49
CA ALA A 2 -5.21 -8.74 18.39
C ALA A 2 -4.54 -9.08 17.05
N GLU A 3 -5.33 -9.39 16.02
CA GLU A 3 -4.83 -9.70 14.67
C GLU A 3 -4.28 -8.42 14.01
N VAL A 4 -2.97 -8.37 13.75
CA VAL A 4 -2.35 -7.26 13.00
C VAL A 4 -2.66 -7.46 11.51
N ARG A 5 -3.17 -6.41 10.86
CA ARG A 5 -3.50 -6.42 9.43
C ARG A 5 -2.59 -5.49 8.65
N ALA A 6 -2.04 -5.96 7.54
CA ALA A 6 -1.17 -5.19 6.66
C ALA A 6 -1.75 -5.07 5.25
N LEU A 7 -1.65 -3.88 4.65
CA LEU A 7 -1.97 -3.62 3.26
C LEU A 7 -0.67 -3.53 2.47
N VAL A 8 -0.50 -4.42 1.50
CA VAL A 8 0.59 -4.40 0.53
C VAL A 8 0.06 -3.75 -0.74
N LEU A 9 0.49 -2.52 -1.01
CA LEU A 9 -0.05 -1.73 -2.11
C LEU A 9 0.49 -2.25 -3.44
N ARG A 10 -0.39 -2.54 -4.39
CA ARG A 10 -0.03 -2.89 -5.77
C ARG A 10 -0.35 -1.74 -6.72
N ALA A 11 0.52 -1.51 -7.68
CA ALA A 11 0.19 -0.77 -8.91
C ALA A 11 0.71 -1.57 -10.13
N ALA A 12 0.37 -1.15 -11.34
CA ALA A 12 0.99 -1.72 -12.54
C ALA A 12 2.52 -1.65 -12.42
N GLY A 13 3.24 -2.74 -12.74
CA GLY A 13 4.70 -2.80 -12.69
C GLY A 13 5.33 -2.99 -11.30
N VAL A 14 4.57 -2.89 -10.20
CA VAL A 14 5.02 -3.38 -8.89
C VAL A 14 5.18 -4.89 -8.97
N ASN A 15 6.35 -5.41 -8.59
CA ASN A 15 6.68 -6.84 -8.73
C ASN A 15 7.18 -7.48 -7.42
N CYS A 16 7.44 -6.70 -6.37
CA CYS A 16 7.87 -7.22 -5.08
C CYS A 16 6.73 -7.42 -4.06
N ASP A 17 5.47 -7.42 -4.50
CA ASP A 17 4.31 -7.43 -3.60
C ASP A 17 3.98 -8.84 -3.06
N MET A 18 4.46 -9.91 -3.69
CA MET A 18 4.21 -11.29 -3.22
C MET A 18 5.12 -11.67 -2.05
N GLU A 19 6.42 -11.42 -2.17
CA GLU A 19 7.40 -11.67 -1.12
C GLU A 19 7.21 -10.73 0.07
N THR A 20 6.80 -9.47 -0.17
CA THR A 20 6.45 -8.53 0.89
C THR A 20 5.27 -9.06 1.72
N ARG A 21 4.22 -9.54 1.03
CA ARG A 21 3.07 -10.19 1.70
C ARG A 21 3.53 -11.41 2.49
N HIS A 22 4.35 -12.28 1.89
CA HIS A 22 4.82 -13.49 2.53
C HIS A 22 5.64 -13.19 3.79
N ALA A 23 6.53 -12.19 3.75
CA ALA A 23 7.32 -11.77 4.91
C ALA A 23 6.45 -11.25 6.06
N LEU A 24 5.41 -10.47 5.75
CA LEU A 24 4.45 -10.00 6.76
C LEU A 24 3.66 -11.16 7.39
N GLU A 25 3.24 -12.14 6.57
CA GLU A 25 2.56 -13.35 7.06
C GLU A 25 3.46 -14.19 7.96
N LEU A 26 4.74 -14.36 7.61
CA LEU A 26 5.74 -15.03 8.46
C LEU A 26 5.95 -14.29 9.80
N ALA A 27 5.84 -12.96 9.80
CA ALA A 27 5.91 -12.14 11.02
C ALA A 27 4.61 -12.16 11.85
N GLY A 28 3.57 -12.89 11.41
CA GLY A 28 2.31 -13.06 12.13
C GLY A 28 1.22 -12.04 11.80
N ALA A 29 1.43 -11.18 10.79
CA ALA A 29 0.39 -10.27 10.31
C ALA A 29 -0.48 -10.94 9.23
N LYS A 30 -1.75 -10.54 9.13
CA LYS A 30 -2.61 -10.87 7.99
C LYS A 30 -2.43 -9.82 6.89
N ALA A 31 -1.80 -10.20 5.79
CA ALA A 31 -1.42 -9.27 4.73
C ALA A 31 -2.32 -9.41 3.48
N ASP A 32 -2.98 -8.31 3.11
CA ASP A 32 -3.79 -8.22 1.89
C ASP A 32 -3.03 -7.45 0.80
N ARG A 33 -3.07 -7.95 -0.44
CA ARG A 33 -2.58 -7.21 -1.61
C ARG A 33 -3.72 -6.39 -2.20
N VAL A 34 -3.57 -5.06 -2.23
CA VAL A 34 -4.63 -4.15 -2.69
C VAL A 34 -4.09 -3.25 -3.79
N HIS A 35 -4.77 -3.24 -4.95
CA HIS A 35 -4.39 -2.34 -6.04
C HIS A 35 -4.71 -0.88 -5.70
N VAL A 36 -3.85 0.07 -6.09
CA VAL A 36 -3.98 1.50 -5.79
C VAL A 36 -5.35 2.07 -6.19
N ASN A 37 -5.86 1.71 -7.36
CA ASN A 37 -7.20 2.11 -7.81
C ASN A 37 -8.31 1.70 -6.82
N ARG A 38 -8.20 0.53 -6.18
CA ARG A 38 -9.20 0.09 -5.20
C ARG A 38 -9.18 0.95 -3.94
N LEU A 39 -8.00 1.36 -3.51
CA LEU A 39 -7.84 2.26 -2.36
C LEU A 39 -8.28 3.70 -2.68
N ILE A 40 -8.11 4.14 -3.93
CA ILE A 40 -8.60 5.44 -4.42
C ILE A 40 -10.14 5.48 -4.42
N GLU A 41 -10.77 4.40 -4.89
CA GLU A 41 -12.23 4.21 -4.90
C GLU A 41 -12.81 4.19 -3.49
N ASP A 42 -12.20 3.41 -2.59
CA ASP A 42 -12.66 3.24 -1.20
C ASP A 42 -11.54 3.57 -0.21
N LYS A 43 -11.42 4.85 0.13
CA LYS A 43 -10.43 5.36 1.09
C LYS A 43 -10.66 4.84 2.50
N SER A 44 -11.88 4.40 2.83
CA SER A 44 -12.21 3.85 4.15
C SER A 44 -11.52 2.51 4.39
N LEU A 45 -11.11 1.83 3.32
CA LEU A 45 -10.39 0.57 3.36
C LEU A 45 -9.10 0.67 4.21
N LEU A 46 -8.42 1.82 4.18
CA LEU A 46 -7.20 2.07 4.95
C LEU A 46 -7.41 1.93 6.47
N GLY A 47 -8.60 2.26 6.96
CA GLY A 47 -8.94 2.16 8.38
C GLY A 47 -9.00 0.72 8.92
N ARG A 48 -8.97 -0.30 8.04
CA ARG A 48 -8.99 -1.71 8.41
C ARG A 48 -7.59 -2.29 8.68
N TYR A 49 -6.54 -1.52 8.41
CA TYR A 49 -5.15 -1.95 8.47
C TYR A 49 -4.40 -1.23 9.57
N HIS A 50 -3.30 -1.84 9.99
CA HIS A 50 -2.35 -1.34 10.97
C HIS A 50 -0.98 -1.07 10.33
N ILE A 51 -0.75 -1.60 9.12
CA ILE A 51 0.49 -1.41 8.37
C ILE A 51 0.11 -1.16 6.91
N VAL A 52 0.79 -0.22 6.26
CA VAL A 52 0.73 0.00 4.81
C VAL A 52 2.15 -0.11 4.27
N VAL A 53 2.34 -0.93 3.24
CA VAL A 53 3.64 -1.10 2.58
C VAL A 53 3.53 -0.68 1.12
N PHE A 54 4.50 0.11 0.67
CA PHE A 54 4.74 0.44 -0.73
C PHE A 54 5.87 -0.47 -1.23
N PRO A 55 5.57 -1.59 -1.91
CA PRO A 55 6.58 -2.57 -2.32
C PRO A 55 7.45 -2.04 -3.45
N GLY A 56 8.63 -2.63 -3.60
CA GLY A 56 9.53 -2.36 -4.72
C GLY A 56 9.01 -2.85 -6.08
N GLY A 57 9.73 -2.45 -7.12
CA GLY A 57 9.49 -2.83 -8.51
C GLY A 57 9.66 -1.66 -9.47
N PHE A 58 8.97 -1.73 -10.61
CA PHE A 58 9.03 -0.75 -11.69
C PHE A 58 7.63 -0.19 -11.92
N SER A 59 7.09 0.52 -10.93
CA SER A 59 5.70 0.99 -11.01
C SER A 59 5.48 1.84 -12.25
N TYR A 60 4.50 1.47 -13.07
CA TYR A 60 4.25 2.06 -14.39
C TYR A 60 5.49 2.06 -15.31
N GLY A 61 6.28 0.98 -15.25
CA GLY A 61 7.48 0.81 -16.09
C GLY A 61 8.61 1.79 -15.81
N ASP A 62 8.47 2.61 -14.75
CA ASP A 62 9.28 3.80 -14.53
C ASP A 62 9.27 4.78 -15.73
N ASP A 63 8.20 4.76 -16.53
CA ASP A 63 8.07 5.44 -17.84
C ASP A 63 8.41 6.93 -17.80
N VAL A 64 8.08 7.62 -16.70
CA VAL A 64 8.46 9.04 -16.47
C VAL A 64 9.72 9.14 -15.61
N ALA A 65 9.69 8.48 -14.46
CA ALA A 65 10.81 8.26 -13.57
C ALA A 65 10.39 7.21 -12.53
N ALA A 66 11.36 6.58 -11.86
CA ALA A 66 11.10 5.59 -10.82
C ALA A 66 10.09 6.09 -9.79
N GLY A 67 8.97 5.37 -9.64
CA GLY A 67 7.91 5.69 -8.69
C GLY A 67 7.08 6.94 -8.97
N ARG A 68 7.39 7.75 -10.01
CA ARG A 68 6.81 9.09 -10.17
C ARG A 68 5.29 9.07 -10.37
N ILE A 69 4.79 8.16 -11.20
CA ILE A 69 3.36 8.07 -11.49
C ILE A 69 2.59 7.61 -10.25
N LEU A 70 3.08 6.57 -9.57
CA LEU A 70 2.45 6.08 -8.34
C LEU A 70 2.46 7.16 -7.24
N ALA A 71 3.59 7.83 -7.02
CA ALA A 71 3.68 8.93 -6.06
C ALA A 71 2.65 10.04 -6.37
N ASN A 72 2.45 10.37 -7.65
CA ASN A 72 1.46 11.36 -8.05
C ASN A 72 0.03 10.93 -7.70
N GLN A 73 -0.31 9.66 -7.94
CA GLN A 73 -1.61 9.12 -7.54
C GLN A 73 -1.81 9.16 -6.03
N ILE A 74 -0.77 8.84 -5.25
CA ILE A 74 -0.82 8.92 -3.79
C ILE A 74 -1.07 10.37 -3.34
N VAL A 75 -0.27 11.32 -3.83
CA VAL A 75 -0.38 12.73 -3.44
C VAL A 75 -1.73 13.32 -3.82
N HIS A 76 -2.26 13.03 -5.01
CA HIS A 76 -3.51 13.63 -5.47
C HIS A 76 -4.78 12.96 -4.94
N HIS A 77 -4.73 11.68 -4.58
CA HIS A 77 -5.95 10.95 -4.20
C HIS A 77 -5.95 10.42 -2.77
N LEU A 78 -4.78 10.20 -2.17
CA LEU A 78 -4.62 9.46 -0.93
C LEU A 78 -3.80 10.21 0.14
N ALA A 79 -3.38 11.46 -0.11
CA ALA A 79 -2.62 12.25 0.85
C ALA A 79 -3.35 12.39 2.20
N ASP A 80 -4.61 12.83 2.21
CA ASP A 80 -5.36 12.99 3.45
C ASP A 80 -5.62 11.65 4.18
N PRO A 81 -6.08 10.58 3.50
CA PRO A 81 -6.19 9.26 4.13
C PRO A 81 -4.89 8.74 4.74
N ILE A 82 -3.75 8.86 4.05
CA ILE A 82 -2.45 8.41 4.56
C ILE A 82 -2.02 9.26 5.75
N ARG A 83 -2.25 10.57 5.70
CA ARG A 83 -1.92 11.44 6.83
C ARG A 83 -2.72 11.07 8.07
N ARG A 84 -4.03 10.84 7.93
CA ARG A 84 -4.88 10.34 9.01
C ARG A 84 -4.42 8.98 9.54
N PHE A 85 -3.99 8.08 8.65
CA PHE A 85 -3.46 6.78 9.05
C PHE A 85 -2.23 6.92 9.97
N ILE A 86 -1.30 7.82 9.62
CA ILE A 86 -0.13 8.15 10.44
C ILE A 86 -0.54 8.84 11.75
N ASP A 87 -1.47 9.80 11.69
CA ASP A 87 -1.95 10.55 12.87
C ASP A 87 -2.66 9.63 13.88
N ASP A 88 -3.28 8.54 13.42
CA ASP A 88 -3.89 7.49 14.25
C ASP A 88 -2.84 6.55 14.89
N GLY A 89 -1.54 6.75 14.63
CA GLY A 89 -0.45 5.92 15.17
C GLY A 89 -0.26 4.57 14.47
N LYS A 90 -0.68 4.47 13.20
CA LYS A 90 -0.48 3.29 12.35
C LYS A 90 0.60 3.52 11.29
#